data_AF-A0AAU4BBP3-F1
#
_entry.id   AF-A0AAU4BBP3-F1
#
_cell.length_a   1.000
_cell.length_b   1.000
_cell.length_c   1.000
_cell.angle_alpha   90.00
_cell.angle_beta   90.00
_cell.angle_gamma   90.00
#
_symmetry.space_group_name_H-M   'P 1'
#
loop_
_entity.id
_entity.type
_entity.pdbx_description
1 polymer ?
#
loop_
_entity_poly.entity_id
_entity_poly.type
_entity_poly.pdbx_seq_one_letter_code
_entity_poly.pdbx_strand_id
1 'polypeptide(L)'
;MAESWEKLIKQLCLRLSGETGLNVAPVTRRRRGGAGGRRADVVTSLVASGRMCAELRMPAAAGPVRVEADLRTGQIETTAEVPAAARARALTRVRWLLRRLAEAPAELRVEALPDGRAEGPCDLLRNLRSEPGLLVPGGGEIASFRLTLPTGMGAKRGTDETGFVRSVDVAVNRFHQQVLQAVGAETG
;
A
#
# COMPACT_ATOMS: atom_id res chain seq x y z
N MET A 1 18.34 -1.77 -14.39
CA MET A 1 17.56 -1.67 -13.12
C MET A 1 16.25 -0.92 -13.31
N ALA A 2 16.26 0.30 -13.82
CA ALA A 2 15.02 1.05 -14.08
C ALA A 2 14.10 0.42 -15.14
N GLU A 3 14.66 -0.01 -16.28
CA GLU A 3 13.88 -0.71 -17.31
C GLU A 3 13.34 -2.06 -16.81
N SER A 4 14.12 -2.76 -15.98
CA SER A 4 13.70 -3.99 -15.28
C SER A 4 12.52 -3.73 -14.33
N TRP A 5 12.55 -2.63 -13.57
CA TRP A 5 11.44 -2.19 -12.71
C TRP A 5 10.17 -1.87 -13.49
N GLU A 6 10.27 -1.08 -14.56
CA GLU A 6 9.11 -0.74 -15.38
C GLU A 6 8.48 -1.99 -16.02
N LYS A 7 9.30 -2.95 -16.48
CA LYS A 7 8.84 -4.24 -17.01
C LYS A 7 8.15 -5.07 -15.92
N LEU A 8 8.76 -5.16 -14.74
CA LEU A 8 8.19 -5.85 -13.55
C LEU A 8 6.82 -5.28 -13.19
N ILE A 9 6.70 -3.96 -13.04
CA ILE A 9 5.43 -3.33 -12.64
C ILE A 9 4.34 -3.58 -13.69
N LYS A 10 4.68 -3.51 -14.98
CA LYS A 10 3.73 -3.84 -16.06
C LYS A 10 3.28 -5.30 -16.00
N GLN A 11 4.20 -6.25 -15.80
CA GLN A 11 3.88 -7.67 -15.68
C GLN A 11 3.01 -7.97 -14.45
N LEU A 12 3.30 -7.32 -13.33
CA LEU A 12 2.54 -7.45 -12.09
C LEU A 12 1.10 -6.94 -12.25
N CYS A 13 0.92 -5.77 -12.89
CA CYS A 13 -0.40 -5.24 -13.22
C CYS A 13 -1.22 -6.20 -14.09
N LEU A 14 -0.61 -6.81 -15.12
CA LEU A 14 -1.27 -7.78 -15.99
C LEU A 14 -1.71 -9.03 -15.22
N ARG A 15 -0.85 -9.57 -14.35
CA ARG A 15 -1.16 -10.76 -13.54
C ARG A 15 -2.29 -10.50 -12.55
N LEU A 16 -2.19 -9.44 -11.76
CA LEU A 16 -3.23 -9.07 -10.79
C LEU A 16 -4.56 -8.79 -11.48
N SER A 17 -4.54 -8.19 -12.68
CA SER A 17 -5.77 -8.00 -13.46
C SER A 17 -6.42 -9.32 -13.87
N GLY A 18 -5.61 -10.31 -14.26
CA GLY A 18 -6.08 -11.67 -14.57
C GLY A 18 -6.62 -12.42 -13.35
N GLU A 19 -5.97 -12.30 -12.19
CA GLU A 19 -6.37 -13.00 -10.96
C GLU A 19 -7.60 -12.39 -10.29
N THR A 20 -7.74 -11.06 -10.33
CA THR A 20 -8.82 -10.33 -9.65
C THR A 20 -10.01 -10.03 -10.56
N GLY A 21 -9.84 -10.11 -11.88
CA GLY A 21 -10.81 -9.62 -12.87
C GLY A 21 -10.93 -8.08 -12.91
N LEU A 22 -10.10 -7.35 -12.16
CA LEU A 22 -10.13 -5.90 -12.04
C LEU A 22 -9.05 -5.25 -12.92
N ASN A 23 -9.29 -4.04 -13.42
CA ASN A 23 -8.30 -3.32 -14.21
C ASN A 23 -7.20 -2.71 -13.31
N VAL A 24 -6.13 -3.47 -13.06
CA VAL A 24 -4.94 -3.01 -12.31
C VAL A 24 -3.95 -2.40 -13.29
N ALA A 25 -3.64 -1.12 -13.11
CA ALA A 25 -2.72 -0.39 -13.99
C ALA A 25 -1.77 0.49 -13.17
N PRO A 26 -0.52 0.68 -13.64
CA PRO A 26 0.39 1.61 -12.99
C PRO A 26 -0.14 3.03 -13.10
N VAL A 27 -0.05 3.80 -12.03
CA VAL A 27 -0.39 5.22 -12.04
C VAL A 27 0.73 5.98 -12.74
N THR A 28 0.58 6.20 -14.04
CA THR A 28 1.32 7.26 -14.72
C THR A 28 0.63 8.59 -14.45
N ARG A 29 1.19 9.42 -13.57
CA ARG A 29 0.77 10.82 -13.42
C ARG A 29 0.99 11.54 -14.76
N ARG A 30 -0.09 11.82 -15.52
CA ARG A 30 -0.05 12.84 -16.57
C ARG A 30 0.07 14.21 -15.90
N ARG A 31 1.30 14.64 -15.59
CA ARG A 31 1.59 16.06 -15.34
C ARG A 31 1.86 16.71 -16.69
N ARG A 32 1.18 17.81 -17.02
CA ARG A 32 1.45 18.64 -18.22
C ARG A 32 2.94 19.04 -18.22
N GLY A 33 3.72 18.49 -19.16
CA GLY A 33 5.14 18.80 -19.37
C GLY A 33 5.79 17.75 -20.31
N GLY A 34 6.62 18.17 -21.28
CA GLY A 34 6.98 17.44 -22.52
C GLY A 34 7.89 16.20 -22.42
N ALA A 35 8.10 15.54 -23.57
CA ALA A 35 8.57 14.15 -23.74
C ALA A 35 9.99 13.77 -23.30
N GLY A 36 10.93 14.71 -23.25
CA GLY A 36 12.35 14.40 -23.06
C GLY A 36 12.76 14.17 -21.61
N GLY A 37 12.27 14.98 -20.66
CA GLY A 37 12.63 14.87 -19.22
C GLY A 37 11.76 13.89 -18.42
N ARG A 38 10.61 13.47 -18.98
CA ARG A 38 9.56 12.68 -18.31
C ARG A 38 9.99 11.29 -17.83
N ARG A 39 10.94 10.64 -18.49
CA ARG A 39 11.41 9.30 -18.10
C ARG A 39 12.58 9.37 -17.14
N ALA A 40 13.45 10.37 -17.30
CA ALA A 40 14.64 10.51 -16.48
C ALA A 40 14.28 10.86 -15.05
N ASP A 41 13.42 11.83 -14.74
CA ASP A 41 13.30 12.30 -13.35
C ASP A 41 12.59 11.33 -12.38
N VAL A 42 11.62 10.53 -12.87
CA VAL A 42 10.93 9.52 -12.06
C VAL A 42 11.80 8.29 -11.86
N VAL A 43 12.62 7.92 -12.84
CA VAL A 43 13.57 6.81 -12.77
C VAL A 43 14.87 7.18 -12.06
N THR A 44 15.35 8.41 -12.21
CA THR A 44 16.65 8.88 -11.71
C THR A 44 16.63 9.14 -10.20
N SER A 45 15.46 9.45 -9.63
CA SER A 45 15.29 9.50 -8.17
C SER A 45 15.26 8.09 -7.52
N LEU A 46 14.82 7.06 -8.26
CA LEU A 46 14.68 5.67 -7.79
C LEU A 46 16.02 4.91 -7.68
N VAL A 47 17.06 5.33 -8.39
CA VAL A 47 18.37 4.63 -8.38
C VAL A 47 19.36 5.28 -7.40
N ALA A 48 19.22 6.57 -7.11
CA ALA A 48 20.18 7.30 -6.25
C ALA A 48 19.99 7.06 -4.74
N SER A 49 18.81 6.60 -4.30
CA SER A 49 18.44 6.48 -2.87
C SER A 49 18.35 5.04 -2.34
N GLY A 50 18.51 4.02 -3.20
CA GLY A 50 18.30 2.62 -2.83
C GLY A 50 16.83 2.25 -2.59
N ARG A 51 15.88 3.09 -3.02
CA ARG A 51 14.43 2.87 -2.89
C ARG A 51 13.73 2.89 -4.24
N MET A 52 12.89 1.89 -4.47
CA MET A 52 12.10 1.75 -5.69
C MET A 52 10.61 1.85 -5.36
N CYS A 53 9.90 2.82 -5.92
CA CYS A 53 8.48 3.08 -5.67
C CYS A 53 7.63 2.90 -6.95
N ALA A 54 6.42 2.38 -6.77
CA ALA A 54 5.38 2.32 -7.79
C ALA A 54 4.01 2.56 -7.15
N GLU A 55 3.04 3.03 -7.95
CA GLU A 55 1.65 3.21 -7.54
C GLU A 55 0.75 2.42 -8.50
N LEU A 56 -0.20 1.67 -7.96
CA LEU A 56 -1.12 0.80 -8.69
C LEU A 56 -2.55 1.26 -8.43
N ARG A 57 -3.37 1.46 -9.48
CA ARG A 57 -4.82 1.66 -9.26
C ARG A 57 -5.48 0.32 -8.98
N MET A 58 -6.22 0.22 -7.88
CA MET A 58 -6.99 -0.96 -7.51
C MET A 58 -8.39 -0.52 -7.03
N PRO A 59 -9.49 -1.14 -7.51
CA PRO A 59 -10.85 -0.72 -7.15
C PRO A 59 -11.22 -0.79 -5.66
N ALA A 60 -10.55 -1.66 -4.89
CA ALA A 60 -10.82 -1.86 -3.46
C ALA A 60 -10.24 -0.77 -2.53
N ALA A 61 -9.52 0.22 -3.07
CA ALA A 61 -8.89 1.30 -2.31
C ALA A 61 -9.47 2.67 -2.72
N ALA A 62 -9.54 3.64 -1.78
CA ALA A 62 -9.97 5.01 -2.09
C ALA A 62 -8.91 5.80 -2.89
N GLY A 63 -7.70 5.26 -2.99
CA GLY A 63 -6.57 5.84 -3.71
C GLY A 63 -5.67 4.75 -4.29
N PRO A 64 -4.54 5.12 -4.89
CA PRO A 64 -3.60 4.14 -5.41
C PRO A 64 -2.95 3.33 -4.30
N VAL A 65 -2.67 2.07 -4.59
CA VAL A 65 -1.84 1.20 -3.76
C VAL A 65 -0.39 1.51 -4.08
N ARG A 66 0.36 2.00 -3.10
CA ARG A 66 1.79 2.31 -3.22
C ARG A 66 2.61 1.10 -2.82
N VAL A 67 3.63 0.79 -3.61
CA VAL A 67 4.61 -0.27 -3.34
C VAL A 67 5.99 0.38 -3.30
N GLU A 68 6.68 0.29 -2.17
CA GLU A 68 8.03 0.82 -1.99
C GLU A 68 8.98 -0.30 -1.56
N ALA A 69 9.99 -0.59 -2.38
CA ALA A 69 11.06 -1.53 -2.07
C ALA A 69 12.32 -0.75 -1.64
N ASP A 70 12.75 -0.94 -0.40
CA ASP A 70 14.02 -0.43 0.13
C ASP A 70 15.08 -1.54 0.00
N LEU A 71 15.93 -1.42 -1.03
CA LEU A 71 16.95 -2.39 -1.40
C LEU A 71 18.06 -2.52 -0.34
N ARG A 72 18.26 -1.48 0.47
CA ARG A 72 19.26 -1.47 1.55
C ARG A 72 18.81 -2.32 2.74
N THR A 73 17.53 -2.25 3.08
CA THR A 73 16.95 -2.98 4.21
C THR A 73 16.35 -4.33 3.83
N GLY A 74 16.21 -4.62 2.54
CA GLY A 74 15.56 -5.86 2.11
C GLY A 74 14.06 -5.85 2.39
N GLN A 75 13.41 -4.68 2.45
CA GLN A 75 11.99 -4.56 2.79
C GLN A 75 11.18 -4.01 1.62
N ILE A 76 9.96 -4.52 1.48
CA ILE A 76 8.93 -3.98 0.60
C ILE A 76 7.76 -3.55 1.48
N GLU A 77 7.36 -2.29 1.40
CA GLU A 77 6.15 -1.79 2.02
C GLU A 77 5.05 -1.62 0.97
N THR A 78 3.91 -2.27 1.19
CA THR A 78 2.70 -2.05 0.40
C THR A 78 1.72 -1.22 1.23
N THR A 79 1.26 -0.10 0.68
CA THR A 79 0.42 0.88 1.38
C THR A 79 -0.83 1.20 0.58
N ALA A 80 -1.97 1.34 1.26
CA ALA A 80 -3.19 1.90 0.68
C ALA A 80 -3.94 2.75 1.70
N GLU A 81 -4.78 3.66 1.20
CA GLU A 81 -5.72 4.42 2.02
C GLU A 81 -7.15 3.94 1.76
N VAL A 82 -7.89 3.73 2.85
CA VAL A 82 -9.29 3.32 2.83
C VAL A 82 -10.14 4.37 3.52
N PRO A 83 -11.33 4.69 2.99
CA PRO A 83 -12.19 5.71 3.59
C PRO A 83 -12.75 5.16 4.90
N ALA A 84 -12.86 6.02 5.90
CA ALA A 84 -13.52 5.65 7.13
C ALA A 84 -15.05 5.62 6.93
N ALA A 85 -15.75 4.74 7.67
CA ALA A 85 -17.20 4.63 7.59
C ALA A 85 -17.90 5.98 7.85
N ALA A 86 -18.83 6.36 6.97
CA ALA A 86 -19.54 7.63 7.08
C ALA A 86 -20.39 7.70 8.36
N ARG A 87 -20.48 8.90 8.95
CA ARG A 87 -21.37 9.22 10.09
C ARG A 87 -21.20 8.29 11.32
N ALA A 88 -19.97 8.01 11.71
CA ALA A 88 -19.65 7.28 12.94
C ALA A 88 -18.67 8.07 13.82
N ARG A 89 -18.74 7.89 15.14
CA ARG A 89 -17.72 8.42 16.08
C ARG A 89 -16.36 7.75 15.81
N ALA A 90 -15.27 8.45 16.11
CA ALA A 90 -13.89 7.97 15.87
C ALA A 90 -13.63 6.52 16.35
N LEU A 91 -13.91 6.21 17.62
CA LEU A 91 -13.71 4.86 18.16
C LEU A 91 -14.57 3.80 17.45
N THR A 92 -15.78 4.17 17.00
CA THR A 92 -16.65 3.27 16.24
C THR A 92 -16.07 2.97 14.85
N ARG A 93 -15.49 3.98 14.17
CA ARG A 93 -14.77 3.79 12.89
C ARG A 93 -13.57 2.87 13.07
N VAL A 94 -12.78 3.07 14.13
CA VAL A 94 -11.63 2.22 14.44
C VAL A 94 -12.08 0.77 14.68
N ARG A 95 -13.06 0.54 15.56
CA ARG A 95 -13.57 -0.82 15.84
C ARG A 95 -14.17 -1.48 14.60
N TRP A 96 -14.83 -0.72 13.73
CA TRP A 96 -15.31 -1.24 12.45
C TRP A 96 -14.16 -1.75 11.59
N LEU A 97 -13.09 -0.97 11.43
CA LEU A 97 -11.91 -1.37 10.68
C LEU A 97 -11.24 -2.61 11.30
N LEU A 98 -11.04 -2.62 12.62
CA LEU A 98 -10.39 -3.75 13.30
C LEU A 98 -11.16 -5.06 13.15
N ARG A 99 -12.50 -5.02 13.10
CA ARG A 99 -13.31 -6.20 12.79
C ARG A 99 -13.10 -6.70 11.36
N ARG A 100 -12.95 -5.80 10.39
CA ARG A 100 -12.62 -6.18 9.00
C ARG A 100 -11.23 -6.82 8.93
N LEU A 101 -10.28 -6.28 9.69
CA LEU A 101 -8.89 -6.74 9.74
C LEU A 101 -8.65 -7.87 10.77
N ALA A 102 -9.70 -8.61 11.17
CA ALA A 102 -9.57 -9.67 12.17
C ALA A 102 -8.51 -10.72 11.79
N GLU A 103 -8.46 -11.12 10.51
CA GLU A 103 -7.52 -12.10 9.98
C GLU A 103 -6.26 -11.49 9.32
N ALA A 104 -6.13 -10.16 9.33
CA ALA A 104 -4.98 -9.49 8.73
C ALA A 104 -3.68 -9.71 9.55
N PRO A 105 -2.50 -9.54 8.93
CA PRO A 105 -1.23 -9.76 9.62
C PRO A 105 -1.03 -8.83 10.81
N ALA A 106 -0.47 -9.37 11.89
CA ALA A 106 -0.23 -8.65 13.14
C ALA A 106 0.74 -7.45 13.01
N GLU A 107 1.64 -7.51 12.03
CA GLU A 107 2.59 -6.48 11.66
C GLU A 107 2.02 -5.39 10.73
N LEU A 108 0.75 -5.50 10.32
CA LEU A 108 0.08 -4.44 9.58
C LEU A 108 0.07 -3.16 10.42
N ARG A 109 0.63 -2.09 9.86
CA ARG A 109 0.58 -0.76 10.44
C ARG A 109 -0.72 -0.09 10.01
N VAL A 110 -1.44 0.45 10.98
CA VAL A 110 -2.68 1.19 10.76
C VAL A 110 -2.49 2.60 11.30
N GLU A 111 -2.77 3.59 10.46
CA GLU A 111 -2.74 5.00 10.82
C GLU A 111 -4.13 5.61 10.59
N ALA A 112 -4.66 6.30 11.59
CA ALA A 112 -5.91 7.04 11.47
C ALA A 112 -5.61 8.46 11.01
N LEU A 113 -6.14 8.86 9.85
CA LEU A 113 -5.91 10.17 9.25
C LEU A 113 -7.11 11.09 9.51
N PRO A 114 -6.97 12.11 10.37
CA PRO A 114 -8.01 13.11 10.56
C PRO A 114 -8.20 13.97 9.32
N ASP A 115 -9.41 14.49 9.12
CA ASP A 115 -9.69 15.40 8.01
C ASP A 115 -8.74 16.61 8.01
N GLY A 116 -8.22 16.96 6.83
CA GLY A 116 -7.25 18.03 6.64
C GLY A 116 -5.84 17.79 7.22
N ARG A 117 -5.52 16.59 7.72
CA ARG A 117 -4.19 16.26 8.26
C ARG A 117 -3.49 15.17 7.44
N ALA A 118 -2.16 15.31 7.31
CA ALA A 118 -1.32 14.37 6.57
C ALA A 118 -0.96 13.10 7.37
N GLU A 119 -1.03 13.20 8.70
CA GLU A 119 -0.61 12.19 9.66
C GLU A 119 -1.57 12.17 10.86
N GLY A 120 -1.58 11.05 11.58
CA GLY A 120 -2.33 10.90 12.82
C GLY A 120 -1.85 9.73 13.66
N PRO A 121 -2.65 9.31 14.67
CA PRO A 121 -2.28 8.18 15.52
C PRO A 121 -2.03 6.92 14.69
N CYS A 122 -0.99 6.18 15.03
CA CYS A 122 -0.50 5.06 14.24
C CYS A 122 0.05 3.97 15.15
N ASP A 123 -0.36 2.71 14.91
CA ASP A 123 0.16 1.55 15.63
C ASP A 123 0.03 0.27 14.78
N LEU A 124 0.59 -0.82 15.29
CA LEU A 124 0.54 -2.14 14.70
C LEU A 124 -0.73 -2.87 15.11
N LEU A 125 -1.31 -3.61 14.17
CA LEU A 125 -2.61 -4.27 14.34
C LEU A 125 -2.66 -5.16 15.60
N ARG A 126 -1.56 -5.82 15.96
CA ARG A 126 -1.47 -6.60 17.20
C ARG A 126 -1.80 -5.80 18.46
N ASN A 127 -1.34 -4.56 18.55
CA ASN A 127 -1.55 -3.70 19.72
C ASN A 127 -2.98 -3.19 19.71
N LEU A 128 -3.48 -2.82 18.52
CA LEU A 128 -4.81 -2.28 18.32
C LEU A 128 -5.93 -3.28 18.59
N ARG A 129 -5.68 -4.58 18.44
CA ARG A 129 -6.63 -5.63 18.84
C ARG A 129 -6.93 -5.58 20.34
N SER A 130 -5.93 -5.30 21.15
CA SER A 130 -6.07 -5.15 22.61
C SER A 130 -6.53 -3.75 23.00
N GLU A 131 -5.99 -2.72 22.36
CA GLU A 131 -6.22 -1.32 22.72
C GLU A 131 -6.63 -0.47 21.50
N PRO A 132 -7.89 -0.57 21.03
CA PRO A 132 -8.38 0.23 19.89
C PRO A 132 -8.33 1.74 20.12
N GLY A 133 -8.29 2.19 21.37
CA GLY A 133 -8.25 3.60 21.74
C GLY A 133 -6.99 4.33 21.26
N LEU A 134 -5.90 3.60 21.01
CA LEU A 134 -4.62 4.16 20.55
C LEU A 134 -4.74 4.85 19.17
N LEU A 135 -5.73 4.46 18.36
CA LEU A 135 -6.00 5.10 17.06
C LEU A 135 -6.97 6.28 17.12
N VAL A 136 -7.56 6.58 18.27
CA VAL A 136 -8.51 7.69 18.37
C VAL A 136 -7.72 9.00 18.44
N PRO A 137 -7.86 9.91 17.46
CA PRO A 137 -7.16 11.18 17.49
C PRO A 137 -7.71 12.07 18.62
N GLY A 138 -6.83 12.90 19.19
CA GLY A 138 -7.23 13.91 20.18
C GLY A 138 -8.10 15.04 19.63
N GLY A 139 -8.29 15.10 18.31
CA GLY A 139 -9.17 16.07 17.65
C GLY A 139 -9.31 15.79 16.14
N GLY A 140 -10.43 16.26 15.57
CA GLY A 140 -10.81 16.00 14.18
C GLY A 140 -11.49 14.63 13.98
N GLU A 141 -12.33 14.54 12.96
CA GLU A 141 -12.95 13.28 12.55
C GLU A 141 -11.98 12.47 11.69
N ILE A 142 -11.96 11.14 11.86
CA ILE A 142 -11.15 10.25 11.02
C ILE A 142 -11.76 10.21 9.62
N ALA A 143 -11.06 10.75 8.63
CA ALA A 143 -11.47 10.77 7.23
C ALA A 143 -11.11 9.45 6.53
N SER A 144 -9.91 8.95 6.77
CA SER A 144 -9.41 7.71 6.17
C SER A 144 -8.47 6.97 7.12
N PHE A 145 -8.16 5.73 6.75
CA PHE A 145 -7.11 4.93 7.39
C PHE A 145 -6.05 4.59 6.37
N ARG A 146 -4.78 4.78 6.73
CA ARG A 146 -3.64 4.31 5.95
C ARG A 146 -3.18 2.97 6.49
N LEU A 147 -3.11 1.99 5.60
CA LEU A 147 -2.75 0.61 5.91
C LEU A 147 -1.42 0.30 5.22
N THR A 148 -0.37 -0.01 5.99
CA THR A 148 0.96 -0.33 5.46
C THR A 148 1.42 -1.70 5.95
N LEU A 149 1.67 -2.62 5.03
CA LEU A 149 2.18 -3.96 5.33
C LEU A 149 3.63 -4.10 4.87
N PRO A 150 4.60 -4.29 5.80
CA PRO A 150 5.96 -4.65 5.42
C PRO A 150 6.04 -6.14 5.01
N THR A 151 6.84 -6.42 4.00
CA THR A 151 7.17 -7.78 3.53
C THR A 151 8.66 -7.84 3.20
N GLY A 152 9.36 -8.81 3.77
CA GLY A 152 10.78 -9.00 3.49
C GLY A 152 11.03 -9.49 2.06
N MET A 153 12.07 -8.96 1.42
CA MET A 153 12.66 -9.55 0.22
C MET A 153 13.38 -10.83 0.64
N GLY A 154 12.91 -11.98 0.15
CA GLY A 154 13.30 -13.30 0.68
C GLY A 154 14.80 -13.54 0.80
N ALA A 155 15.21 -14.42 1.72
CA ALA A 155 16.61 -14.63 2.14
C ALA A 155 17.57 -15.17 1.07
N LYS A 156 17.12 -15.45 -0.16
CA LYS A 156 18.06 -15.63 -1.27
C LYS A 156 18.57 -14.25 -1.67
N ARG A 157 19.66 -13.85 -1.01
CA ARG A 157 20.63 -12.83 -1.42
C ARG A 157 21.23 -13.23 -2.78
N GLY A 158 20.38 -13.31 -3.80
CA GLY A 158 20.76 -13.27 -5.18
C GLY A 158 20.38 -11.89 -5.66
N THR A 159 21.33 -11.17 -6.21
CA THR A 159 21.12 -9.98 -7.04
C THR A 159 20.36 -10.31 -8.33
N ASP A 160 19.60 -11.41 -8.37
CA ASP A 160 18.87 -11.87 -9.53
C ASP A 160 17.52 -11.14 -9.63
N GLU A 161 17.30 -10.51 -10.79
CA GLU A 161 16.08 -9.79 -11.13
C GLU A 161 14.82 -10.63 -10.83
N THR A 162 14.91 -11.96 -11.00
CA THR A 162 13.84 -12.92 -10.74
C THR A 162 13.42 -13.01 -9.27
N GLY A 163 14.36 -13.00 -8.31
CA GLY A 163 14.07 -13.07 -6.88
C GLY A 163 13.40 -11.79 -6.37
N PHE A 164 13.85 -10.65 -6.88
CA PHE A 164 13.26 -9.35 -6.59
C PHE A 164 11.84 -9.22 -7.15
N VAL A 165 11.63 -9.54 -8.44
CA VAL A 165 10.29 -9.57 -9.08
C VAL A 165 9.32 -10.41 -8.26
N ARG A 166 9.74 -11.62 -7.87
CA ARG A 166 8.92 -12.52 -7.05
C ARG A 166 8.60 -11.93 -5.68
N SER A 167 9.55 -11.25 -5.04
CA SER A 167 9.33 -10.65 -3.72
C SER A 167 8.29 -9.53 -3.77
N VAL A 168 8.33 -8.70 -4.81
CA VAL A 168 7.33 -7.64 -5.05
C VAL A 168 5.96 -8.25 -5.33
N ASP A 169 5.89 -9.27 -6.17
CA ASP A 169 4.65 -9.99 -6.48
C ASP A 169 4.01 -10.60 -5.22
N VAL A 170 4.80 -11.28 -4.40
CA VAL A 170 4.35 -11.82 -3.12
C VAL A 170 3.85 -10.71 -2.19
N ALA A 171 4.58 -9.59 -2.08
CA ALA A 171 4.19 -8.48 -1.21
C ALA A 171 2.84 -7.85 -1.63
N VAL A 172 2.63 -7.65 -2.93
CA VAL A 172 1.38 -7.07 -3.44
C VAL A 172 0.23 -8.06 -3.32
N ASN A 173 0.41 -9.32 -3.72
CA ASN A 173 -0.64 -10.33 -3.59
C ASN A 173 -1.02 -10.56 -2.12
N ARG A 174 -0.03 -10.66 -1.22
CA ARG A 174 -0.27 -10.76 0.22
C ARG A 174 -1.09 -9.59 0.75
N PHE A 175 -0.72 -8.36 0.40
CA PHE A 175 -1.48 -7.16 0.81
C PHE A 175 -2.91 -7.17 0.24
N HIS A 176 -3.06 -7.57 -1.02
CA HIS A 176 -4.38 -7.64 -1.65
C HIS A 176 -5.29 -8.65 -0.93
N GLN A 177 -4.85 -9.90 -0.77
CA GLN A 177 -5.65 -10.99 -0.19
C GLN A 177 -5.92 -10.78 1.31
N GLN A 178 -4.92 -10.32 2.07
CA GLN A 178 -4.99 -10.27 3.53
C GLN A 178 -5.43 -8.91 4.09
N VAL A 179 -5.42 -7.86 3.27
CA VAL A 179 -5.76 -6.48 3.72
C VAL A 179 -6.86 -5.88 2.84
N LEU A 180 -6.64 -5.72 1.54
CA LEU A 180 -7.58 -4.98 0.68
C LEU A 180 -8.92 -5.68 0.48
N GLN A 181 -8.94 -6.99 0.27
CA GLN A 181 -10.21 -7.74 0.17
C GLN A 181 -11.03 -7.64 1.46
N ALA A 182 -10.36 -7.67 2.62
CA ALA A 182 -11.03 -7.62 3.92
C ALA A 182 -11.76 -6.29 4.16
N VAL A 183 -11.24 -5.18 3.61
CA VAL A 183 -11.80 -3.83 3.76
C VAL A 183 -12.66 -3.38 2.57
N GLY A 184 -12.46 -3.95 1.38
CA GLY A 184 -13.14 -3.57 0.13
C GLY A 184 -14.44 -4.30 -0.18
N ALA A 185 -14.85 -5.29 0.64
CA ALA A 185 -15.98 -6.17 0.35
C ALA A 185 -17.40 -5.54 0.39
N GLU A 186 -17.54 -4.22 0.52
CA GLU A 186 -18.84 -3.53 0.44
C GLU A 186 -18.75 -2.31 -0.49
N THR A 187 -18.75 -2.58 -1.79
CA THR A 187 -19.45 -1.71 -2.74
C THR A 187 -20.56 -2.55 -3.35
N GLY A 188 -21.70 -2.59 -2.67
CA GLY A 188 -22.91 -3.30 -3.05
C GLY A 188 -24.07 -2.79 -2.22
#